data_AF-A0A7V0R529-F1
#
_entry.id   AF-A0A7V0R529-F1
#
_cell.length_a   1.000
_cell.length_b   1.000
_cell.length_c   1.000
_cell.angle_alpha   90.00
_cell.angle_beta   90.00
_cell.angle_gamma   90.00
#
_symmetry.space_group_name_H-M   'P 1'
#
loop_
_entity.id
_entity.type
_entity.pdbx_description
1 polymer ?
#
loop_
_entity_poly.entity_id
_entity_poly.type
_entity_poly.pdbx_seq_one_letter_code
_entity_poly.pdbx_strand_id
1 'polypeptide(L)'
;MGSLFSLFVVIVLILMAVAGIKVANMQFFFGVVLPYAAVIIFILGVIGKALKWGRSPVPFKIPTTCGQQKSLPWIRQNKLDNPSSALGVIGRMLLEVLLVRSLFGNTTVELKEGPKLAHGSTKWLWLGGLAFHWSFLVVLLRHTRLFMDPPPAFLQ
;
A
#
# COMPACT_ATOMS: atom_id res chain seq x y z
N MET A 1 10.74 -11.09 -17.69
CA MET A 1 9.83 -11.06 -18.85
C MET A 1 9.95 -9.69 -19.50
N GLY A 2 10.18 -9.62 -20.82
CA GLY A 2 10.36 -8.35 -21.52
C GLY A 2 9.07 -7.53 -21.59
N SER A 3 9.16 -6.20 -21.60
CA SER A 3 8.00 -5.29 -21.69
C SER A 3 7.09 -5.58 -22.89
N LEU A 4 7.68 -6.00 -24.02
CA LEU A 4 6.96 -6.41 -25.23
C LEU A 4 6.09 -7.65 -25.01
N PHE A 5 6.56 -8.63 -24.23
CA PHE A 5 5.79 -9.82 -23.90
C PHE A 5 4.58 -9.45 -23.03
N SER A 6 4.77 -8.61 -22.02
CA SER A 6 3.66 -8.11 -21.19
C SER A 6 2.63 -7.36 -22.01
N LEU A 7 3.07 -6.48 -22.93
CA LEU A 7 2.16 -5.76 -23.83
C LEU A 7 1.38 -6.71 -24.73
N PHE A 8 2.04 -7.72 -25.30
CA PHE A 8 1.39 -8.73 -26.13
C PHE A 8 0.31 -9.49 -25.35
N VAL A 9 0.61 -9.95 -24.13
CA VAL A 9 -0.36 -10.64 -23.27
C VAL A 9 -1.57 -9.75 -22.98
N VAL A 10 -1.36 -8.47 -22.67
CA VAL A 10 -2.48 -7.52 -22.43
C VAL A 10 -3.35 -7.36 -23.67
N ILE A 11 -2.75 -7.20 -24.86
CA ILE A 11 -3.50 -7.09 -26.11
C ILE A 11 -4.33 -8.36 -26.36
N VAL A 12 -3.74 -9.55 -26.18
CA VAL A 12 -4.45 -10.83 -26.35
C VAL A 12 -5.64 -10.95 -25.39
N LEU A 13 -5.47 -10.56 -24.12
CA LEU A 13 -6.56 -10.58 -23.14
C LEU A 13 -7.70 -9.64 -23.52
N ILE A 14 -7.39 -8.43 -24.00
CA ILE A 14 -8.39 -7.46 -24.48
C ILE A 14 -9.14 -8.04 -25.69
N LEU A 15 -8.42 -8.56 -26.68
CA LEU A 15 -9.03 -9.15 -27.87
C LEU A 15 -9.92 -10.35 -27.53
N MET A 16 -9.51 -11.18 -26.58
CA MET A 16 -10.31 -12.32 -26.11
C MET A 16 -11.64 -11.86 -25.49
N ALA A 17 -11.61 -10.84 -24.64
CA ALA A 17 -12.83 -10.28 -24.05
C ALA A 17 -13.74 -9.65 -25.13
N VAL A 18 -13.17 -8.86 -26.05
CA VAL A 18 -13.92 -8.22 -27.13
C VAL A 18 -14.56 -9.26 -28.07
N ALA A 19 -13.82 -10.30 -28.44
CA ALA A 19 -14.32 -11.38 -29.29
C ALA A 19 -15.42 -12.18 -28.57
N GLY A 20 -15.24 -12.50 -27.28
CA GLY A 20 -16.26 -13.18 -26.48
C GLY A 20 -17.58 -12.39 -26.39
N ILE A 21 -17.49 -11.07 -26.28
CA ILE A 21 -18.66 -10.18 -26.24
C ILE A 21 -19.33 -10.06 -27.61
N LYS A 22 -18.55 -9.77 -28.67
CA LYS A 22 -19.11 -9.43 -30.00
C LYS A 22 -19.50 -10.65 -30.84
N VAL A 23 -18.78 -11.75 -30.73
CA VAL A 23 -18.97 -12.95 -31.58
C VAL A 23 -19.79 -14.01 -30.86
N ALA A 24 -19.48 -14.26 -29.58
CA ALA A 24 -20.11 -15.32 -28.79
C ALA A 24 -21.29 -14.83 -27.90
N ASN A 25 -21.65 -13.55 -27.99
CA ASN A 25 -22.73 -12.91 -27.21
C ASN A 25 -22.61 -13.13 -25.68
N MET A 26 -21.39 -13.25 -25.16
CA MET A 26 -21.12 -13.56 -23.75
C MET A 26 -21.19 -12.32 -22.83
N GLN A 27 -22.06 -11.37 -23.13
CA GLN A 27 -22.16 -10.09 -22.43
C GLN A 27 -22.44 -10.28 -20.94
N PHE A 28 -23.36 -11.20 -20.60
CA PHE A 28 -23.69 -11.51 -19.22
C PHE A 28 -22.50 -12.07 -18.44
N PHE A 29 -21.70 -12.94 -19.06
CA PHE A 29 -20.53 -13.52 -18.41
C PHE A 29 -19.46 -12.45 -18.09
N PHE A 30 -19.06 -11.65 -19.08
CA PHE A 30 -18.02 -10.63 -18.89
C PHE A 30 -18.48 -9.40 -18.10
N GLY A 31 -19.77 -9.02 -18.22
CA GLY A 31 -20.32 -7.85 -17.55
C GLY A 31 -20.83 -8.10 -16.12
N VAL A 32 -21.20 -9.34 -15.80
CA VAL A 32 -21.82 -9.68 -14.49
C VAL A 32 -21.02 -10.76 -13.79
N VAL A 33 -20.95 -11.96 -14.36
CA VAL A 33 -20.39 -13.14 -13.66
C VAL A 33 -18.93 -12.92 -13.29
N LEU A 34 -18.10 -12.50 -14.25
CA LEU A 34 -16.66 -12.36 -14.05
C LEU A 34 -16.31 -11.25 -13.02
N PRO A 35 -16.89 -10.03 -13.07
CA PRO A 35 -16.66 -9.02 -12.04
C PRO A 35 -17.07 -9.46 -10.63
N TYR A 36 -18.26 -10.04 -10.46
CA TYR A 36 -18.72 -10.50 -9.14
C TYR A 36 -17.83 -11.64 -8.60
N ALA A 37 -17.46 -12.60 -9.45
CA ALA A 37 -16.55 -13.66 -9.08
C ALA A 37 -15.18 -13.11 -8.64
N ALA A 38 -14.63 -12.14 -9.37
CA ALA A 38 -13.35 -11.50 -9.03
C ALA A 38 -13.40 -10.83 -7.66
N VAL A 39 -14.48 -10.08 -7.36
CA VAL A 39 -14.66 -9.43 -6.05
C VAL A 39 -14.79 -10.46 -4.93
N ILE A 40 -15.59 -11.52 -5.13
CA ILE A 40 -15.78 -12.58 -4.13
C ILE A 40 -14.43 -13.27 -3.83
N ILE A 41 -13.70 -13.68 -4.87
CA ILE A 41 -12.39 -14.34 -4.73
C ILE A 41 -11.41 -13.42 -4.02
N PHE A 42 -11.38 -12.13 -4.36
CA PHE A 42 -10.52 -11.14 -3.71
C PHE A 42 -10.84 -11.03 -2.21
N ILE A 43 -12.11 -10.84 -1.85
CA ILE A 43 -12.55 -10.69 -0.45
C ILE A 43 -12.23 -11.96 0.36
N LEU A 44 -12.60 -13.13 -0.15
CA LEU A 44 -12.33 -14.41 0.51
C LEU A 44 -10.82 -14.65 0.65
N GLY A 45 -10.04 -14.30 -0.36
CA GLY A 45 -8.58 -14.38 -0.33
C GLY A 45 -7.97 -13.49 0.74
N VAL A 46 -8.41 -12.23 0.85
CA VAL A 46 -7.96 -11.29 1.88
C VAL A 46 -8.33 -11.79 3.27
N ILE A 47 -9.57 -12.24 3.49
CA ILE A 47 -10.03 -12.81 4.77
C ILE A 47 -9.19 -14.04 5.11
N GLY A 48 -8.99 -14.96 4.17
CA GLY A 48 -8.20 -16.17 4.39
C GLY A 48 -6.75 -15.87 4.77
N LYS A 49 -6.13 -14.87 4.13
CA LYS A 49 -4.78 -14.41 4.48
C LYS A 49 -4.73 -13.75 5.86
N ALA A 50 -5.70 -12.91 6.19
CA ALA A 50 -5.79 -12.26 7.50
C ALA A 50 -5.95 -13.29 8.63
N LEU A 51 -6.84 -14.28 8.45
CA LEU A 51 -7.03 -15.37 9.41
C LEU A 51 -5.78 -16.24 9.55
N LYS A 52 -5.12 -16.58 8.43
CA LYS A 52 -3.86 -17.35 8.44
C LYS A 52 -2.76 -16.60 9.21
N TRP A 53 -2.63 -15.29 8.97
CA TRP A 53 -1.66 -14.46 9.67
C TRP A 53 -1.99 -14.34 11.16
N GLY A 54 -3.25 -14.06 11.51
CA GLY A 54 -3.69 -13.95 12.90
C GLY A 54 -3.56 -15.24 13.72
N ARG A 55 -3.59 -16.41 13.06
CA ARG A 55 -3.34 -17.72 13.69
C ARG A 55 -1.86 -18.08 13.80
N SER A 56 -0.98 -17.34 13.12
CA SER A 56 0.46 -17.59 13.21
C SER A 56 0.94 -17.14 14.60
N PRO A 57 1.62 -18.00 15.37
CA PRO A 57 2.12 -17.60 16.69
C PRO A 57 3.09 -16.44 16.50
N VAL A 58 2.75 -15.27 17.04
CA VAL A 58 3.62 -14.10 16.99
C VAL A 58 4.62 -14.24 18.14
N PRO A 59 5.91 -14.54 17.87
CA PRO A 59 6.88 -14.73 18.93
C PRO A 59 7.16 -13.38 19.59
N PHE A 60 6.53 -13.16 20.74
CA PHE A 60 6.61 -11.95 21.56
C PHE A 60 6.11 -10.66 20.91
N LYS A 61 5.39 -9.86 21.69
CA LYS A 61 5.11 -8.46 21.34
C LYS A 61 6.40 -7.68 21.52
N ILE A 62 7.27 -7.69 20.51
CA ILE A 62 8.42 -6.79 20.41
C ILE A 62 7.92 -5.56 19.65
N PRO A 63 7.49 -4.48 20.35
CA PRO A 63 7.19 -3.24 19.67
C PRO A 63 8.51 -2.74 19.06
N THR A 64 8.63 -2.81 17.74
CA THR A 64 9.73 -2.16 17.02
C THR A 64 9.48 -0.65 17.10
N THR A 65 9.89 -0.05 18.21
CA THR A 65 9.85 1.39 18.43
C THR A 65 11.25 1.96 18.25
N CYS A 66 11.34 3.03 17.48
CA CYS A 66 12.56 3.83 17.43
C CYS A 66 12.39 4.95 18.47
N GLY A 67 13.45 5.33 19.16
CA GLY A 67 13.40 6.49 20.06
C GLY A 67 12.87 6.24 21.49
N GLN A 68 12.87 7.34 22.24
CA GLN A 68 12.83 7.32 23.69
C GLN A 68 11.50 6.83 24.27
N GLN A 69 11.56 5.81 25.14
CA GLN A 69 10.44 5.24 25.88
C GLN A 69 9.97 6.11 27.05
N LYS A 70 8.75 5.86 27.54
CA LYS A 70 8.11 6.62 28.63
C LYS A 70 8.72 6.37 30.02
N SER A 71 9.41 5.25 30.22
CA SER A 71 9.84 4.78 31.56
C SER A 71 10.81 5.73 32.28
N LEU A 72 11.50 6.62 31.58
CA LEU A 72 12.44 7.58 32.16
C LEU A 72 11.80 8.97 32.23
N PRO A 73 11.28 9.41 33.40
CA PRO A 73 10.52 10.67 33.51
C PRO A 73 11.36 11.93 33.26
N TRP A 74 12.69 11.84 33.37
CA TRP A 74 13.60 12.97 33.14
C TRP A 74 14.02 13.13 31.67
N ILE A 75 13.71 12.18 30.79
CA ILE A 75 14.00 12.28 29.34
C ILE A 75 12.68 12.39 28.58
N ARG A 76 12.56 13.42 27.73
CA ARG A 76 11.36 13.61 26.91
C ARG A 76 11.12 12.38 26.02
N GLN A 77 9.99 11.71 26.24
CA GLN A 77 9.53 10.60 25.42
C GLN A 77 9.29 11.04 23.97
N ASN A 78 9.70 10.21 23.01
CA ASN A 78 9.30 10.36 21.62
C ASN A 78 7.95 9.67 21.39
N LYS A 79 6.86 10.44 21.49
CA LYS A 79 5.49 9.90 21.48
C LYS A 79 5.04 9.29 20.15
N LEU A 80 5.66 9.67 19.03
CA LEU A 80 5.29 9.15 17.71
C LEU A 80 6.13 7.93 17.33
N ASP A 81 7.40 7.89 17.73
CA ASP A 81 8.25 6.74 17.39
C ASP A 81 8.20 5.63 18.46
N ASN A 82 7.88 6.01 19.71
CA ASN A 82 7.63 5.10 20.84
C ASN A 82 6.32 5.44 21.58
N PRO A 83 5.15 5.19 20.94
CA PRO A 83 3.85 5.53 21.50
C PRO A 83 3.49 4.69 22.72
N SER A 84 2.99 5.35 23.76
CA SER A 84 2.50 4.71 24.99
C SER A 84 0.97 4.79 25.15
N SER A 85 0.25 5.21 24.12
CA SER A 85 -1.21 5.32 24.08
C SER A 85 -1.76 4.94 22.71
N ALA A 86 -3.03 4.54 22.66
CA ALA A 86 -3.69 4.18 21.40
C ALA A 86 -3.68 5.34 20.38
N LEU A 87 -3.91 6.57 20.84
CA LEU A 87 -3.83 7.76 19.99
C LEU A 87 -2.42 7.98 19.41
N GLY A 88 -1.36 7.70 20.19
CA GLY A 88 0.01 7.76 19.68
C GLY A 88 0.27 6.70 18.61
N VAL A 89 -0.27 5.50 18.77
CA VAL A 89 -0.18 4.42 17.75
C VAL A 89 -0.92 4.84 16.47
N ILE A 90 -2.12 5.39 16.59
CA ILE A 90 -2.89 5.90 15.44
C ILE A 90 -2.10 7.00 14.72
N GLY A 91 -1.56 7.97 15.46
CA GLY A 91 -0.72 9.03 14.89
C GLY A 91 0.51 8.49 14.16
N ARG A 92 1.21 7.52 14.76
CA ARG A 92 2.34 6.83 14.10
C ARG A 92 1.88 6.16 12.79
N MET A 93 0.82 5.35 12.85
CA MET A 93 0.30 4.64 11.69
C MET A 93 -0.11 5.59 10.55
N LEU A 94 -0.78 6.71 10.87
CA LEU A 94 -1.15 7.71 9.87
C LEU A 94 0.08 8.32 9.20
N LEU A 95 1.13 8.66 9.96
CA LEU A 95 2.37 9.20 9.41
C LEU A 95 3.13 8.19 8.55
N GLU A 96 3.13 6.91 8.92
CA GLU A 96 3.78 5.87 8.12
C GLU A 96 2.99 5.54 6.86
N VAL A 97 1.65 5.50 6.92
CA VAL A 97 0.80 5.18 5.75
C VAL A 97 0.72 6.35 4.78
N LEU A 98 0.55 7.58 5.28
CA LEU A 98 0.31 8.75 4.43
C LEU A 98 1.60 9.43 3.99
N LEU A 99 2.63 9.42 4.84
CA LEU A 99 3.86 10.19 4.61
C LEU A 99 5.12 9.33 4.55
N VAL A 100 5.01 8.03 4.83
CA VAL A 100 6.14 7.09 4.82
C VAL A 100 7.33 7.61 5.66
N ARG A 101 6.98 8.30 6.76
CA ARG A 101 7.89 9.19 7.51
C ARG A 101 9.17 8.49 7.96
N SER A 102 9.08 7.26 8.45
CA SER A 102 10.26 6.51 8.94
C SER A 102 11.30 6.25 7.84
N LEU A 103 10.88 6.12 6.58
CA LEU A 103 11.78 5.82 5.47
C LEU A 103 12.61 7.06 5.04
N PHE A 104 12.12 8.26 5.32
CA PHE A 104 12.90 9.50 5.14
C PHE A 104 14.04 9.65 6.17
N GLY A 105 14.01 8.87 7.25
CA GLY A 105 15.04 8.82 8.29
C GLY A 105 16.18 7.85 8.01
N ASN A 106 16.32 7.33 6.78
CA ASN A 106 17.35 6.36 6.45
C ASN A 106 18.77 6.94 6.67
N THR A 107 19.51 6.35 7.60
CA THR A 107 20.91 6.70 7.96
C THR A 107 21.90 5.61 7.52
N THR A 108 21.56 4.78 6.52
CA THR A 108 22.50 3.78 5.99
C THR A 108 23.82 4.44 5.60
N VAL A 109 24.88 3.94 6.22
CA VAL A 109 26.26 4.33 5.97
C VAL A 109 26.87 3.25 5.09
N GLU A 110 27.26 3.64 3.88
CA GLU A 110 27.98 2.76 2.96
C GLU A 110 29.47 3.07 3.06
N LEU A 111 30.28 2.04 3.28
CA LEU A 111 31.73 2.16 3.17
C LEU A 111 32.08 2.08 1.67
N LYS A 112 32.41 3.23 1.07
CA LYS A 112 33.03 3.23 -0.26
C LYS A 112 34.51 2.88 -0.14
N GLU A 113 35.14 2.45 -1.23
CA GLU A 113 36.56 2.09 -1.24
C GLU A 113 37.43 3.14 -0.52
N GLY A 114 38.09 2.72 0.58
CA GLY A 114 38.87 3.57 1.48
C GLY A 114 38.14 4.01 2.76
N PRO A 115 38.71 4.94 3.55
CA PRO A 115 38.15 5.40 4.83
C PRO A 115 37.02 6.45 4.65
N LYS A 116 36.23 6.37 3.58
CA LYS A 116 35.18 7.35 3.25
C LYS A 116 33.81 6.75 3.49
N LEU A 117 33.15 7.25 4.54
CA LEU A 117 31.74 6.97 4.81
C LEU A 117 30.88 7.76 3.82
N ALA A 118 30.08 7.06 3.00
CA ALA A 118 29.10 7.67 2.12
C ALA A 118 27.70 7.48 2.71
N HIS A 119 26.94 8.57 2.81
CA HIS A 119 25.52 8.51 3.12
C HIS A 119 24.73 8.53 1.81
N GLY A 120 24.25 7.36 1.36
CA GLY A 120 23.36 7.26 0.21
C GLY A 120 22.01 7.90 0.54
N SER A 121 21.65 9.01 -0.12
CA SER A 121 20.35 9.66 0.08
C SER A 121 19.26 8.90 -0.69
N THR A 122 18.52 8.02 -0.02
CA THR A 122 17.33 7.35 -0.58
C THR A 122 16.09 8.25 -0.62
N LYS A 123 16.22 9.54 -0.28
CA LYS A 123 15.09 10.48 -0.14
C LYS A 123 14.29 10.63 -1.44
N TRP A 124 14.95 10.60 -2.60
CA TRP A 124 14.29 10.69 -3.91
C TRP A 124 13.42 9.46 -4.22
N LEU A 125 13.88 8.27 -3.83
CA LEU A 125 13.09 7.05 -3.96
C LEU A 125 11.81 7.15 -3.13
N TRP A 126 11.92 7.63 -1.89
CA TRP A 126 10.77 7.78 -1.00
C TRP A 126 9.84 8.91 -1.41
N LEU A 127 10.36 10.01 -1.95
CA LEU A 127 9.55 11.06 -2.54
C LEU A 127 8.76 10.56 -3.76
N GLY A 128 9.39 9.77 -4.63
CA GLY A 128 8.71 9.12 -5.76
C GLY A 128 7.64 8.12 -5.30
N GLY A 129 7.96 7.31 -4.27
CA GLY A 129 6.98 6.41 -3.65
C GLY A 129 5.79 7.16 -3.05
N LEU A 130 6.04 8.27 -2.35
CA LEU A 130 5.00 9.12 -1.78
C LEU A 130 4.10 9.71 -2.88
N ALA A 131 4.70 10.27 -3.92
CA ALA A 131 3.97 10.81 -5.07
C ALA A 131 3.08 9.75 -5.72
N PHE A 132 3.61 8.54 -5.95
CA PHE A 132 2.84 7.43 -6.49
C PHE A 132 1.62 7.06 -5.64
N HIS A 133 1.78 6.92 -4.32
CA HIS A 133 0.67 6.53 -3.43
C HIS A 133 -0.39 7.64 -3.33
N TRP A 134 0.01 8.90 -3.29
CA TRP A 134 -0.94 10.03 -3.29
C TRP A 134 -1.66 10.15 -4.63
N SER A 135 -0.96 10.00 -5.75
CA SER A 135 -1.60 9.97 -7.07
C SER A 135 -2.59 8.83 -7.17
N PHE A 136 -2.22 7.62 -6.73
CA PHE A 136 -3.13 6.47 -6.70
C PHE A 136 -4.37 6.73 -5.84
N LEU A 137 -4.20 7.27 -4.63
CA LEU A 137 -5.32 7.62 -3.75
C LEU A 137 -6.26 8.63 -4.41
N VAL A 138 -5.73 9.71 -4.98
CA VAL A 138 -6.53 10.74 -5.65
C VAL A 138 -7.29 10.15 -6.84
N VAL A 139 -6.60 9.36 -7.68
CA VAL A 139 -7.22 8.68 -8.82
C VAL A 139 -8.34 7.75 -8.35
N LEU A 140 -8.10 6.94 -7.32
CA LEU A 140 -9.09 6.03 -6.77
C LEU A 140 -10.35 6.78 -6.28
N LEU A 141 -10.16 7.84 -5.47
CA LEU A 141 -11.27 8.66 -4.96
C LEU A 141 -12.07 9.30 -6.11
N ARG A 142 -11.38 9.85 -7.10
CA ARG A 142 -12.01 10.45 -8.30
C ARG A 142 -12.77 9.42 -9.13
N HIS A 143 -12.27 8.20 -9.25
CA HIS A 143 -12.96 7.13 -9.98
C HIS A 143 -14.18 6.64 -9.19
N THR A 144 -14.06 6.44 -7.88
CA THR A 144 -15.19 5.99 -7.05
C THR A 144 -16.38 6.93 -7.10
N ARG A 145 -16.15 8.24 -7.25
CA ARG A 145 -17.22 9.22 -7.48
C ARG A 145 -18.09 8.87 -8.68
N LEU A 146 -17.53 8.35 -9.76
CA LEU A 146 -18.26 8.02 -10.99
C LEU A 146 -19.18 6.80 -10.82
N PHE A 147 -18.99 6.02 -9.75
CA PHE A 147 -19.76 4.81 -9.46
C PHE A 147 -20.76 5.00 -8.30
N MET A 148 -20.88 6.21 -7.74
CA MET A 148 -21.79 6.53 -6.63
C MET A 148 -22.81 7.59 -7.06
N ASP A 149 -24.10 7.29 -6.94
CA ASP A 149 -25.19 8.23 -7.20
C ASP A 149 -26.12 8.31 -5.97
N PRO A 150 -26.18 9.47 -5.26
CA PRO A 150 -25.41 10.70 -5.51
C PRO A 150 -23.95 10.61 -5.03
N PRO A 151 -23.03 11.42 -5.58
CA PRO A 151 -21.66 11.45 -5.11
C PRO A 151 -21.58 12.04 -3.69
N PRO A 152 -20.82 11.42 -2.76
CA PRO A 152 -20.62 11.95 -1.42
C PRO A 152 -20.01 13.36 -1.44
N ALA A 153 -20.43 14.24 -0.53
CA ALA A 153 -20.01 15.64 -0.50
C ALA A 153 -18.48 15.85 -0.48
N PHE A 154 -17.72 14.94 0.13
CA PHE A 154 -16.25 15.00 0.18
C PHE A 154 -15.55 14.48 -1.09
N LEU A 155 -16.31 13.97 -2.07
CA LEU A 155 -15.85 13.50 -3.39
C LEU A 155 -16.41 14.33 -4.56
N GLN A 156 -17.11 15.43 -4.26
CA GLN A 156 -17.70 16.35 -5.26
C GLN A 156 -16.67 17.17 -6.04
#